data_AF-A0A8J5MZ48-F1
#
_entry.id   AF-A0A8J5MZ48-F1
#
_cell.length_a   1.000
_cell.length_b   1.000
_cell.length_c   1.000
_cell.angle_alpha   90.00
_cell.angle_beta   90.00
_cell.angle_gamma   90.00
#
_symmetry.space_group_name_H-M   'P 1'
#
loop_
_entity.id
_entity.type
_entity.pdbx_description
1 polymer ?
#
loop_
_entity_poly.entity_id
_entity_poly.type
_entity_poly.pdbx_seq_one_letter_code
_entity_poly.pdbx_strand_id
1 'polypeptide(L)'
;VHRMSQKEIRTRSKSSCQLSHLVGTCRELPPAELTTARDLLGYGLFRREMNEEDRRNYPVDHLVNNDIVPGLLAHWRKANALFTGPVINTEVRIKSKMKALWNMALKVSMGNELAFIRGKREKVGSVGSHQMGLADRPETRKQEARQKRKAEEKRRRKAEESAKKEEELRKESLLEMELEETGDTPEKAEKRTKSS
;
A
#
# COMPACT_ATOMS: atom_id res chain seq x y z
N VAL A 1 9.81 -38.58 -40.76
CA VAL A 1 9.42 -37.37 -41.52
C VAL A 1 9.09 -36.26 -40.53
N HIS A 2 10.05 -35.36 -40.27
CA HIS A 2 9.89 -34.23 -39.35
C HIS A 2 9.06 -33.13 -40.03
N ARG A 3 7.85 -32.88 -39.54
CA ARG A 3 7.00 -31.77 -40.00
C ARG A 3 7.53 -30.48 -39.35
N MET A 4 8.27 -29.68 -40.11
CA MET A 4 8.70 -28.36 -39.66
C MET A 4 7.47 -27.47 -39.49
N SER A 5 7.23 -27.04 -38.25
CA SER A 5 6.18 -26.10 -37.87
C SER A 5 6.40 -24.76 -38.58
N GLN A 6 5.45 -24.37 -39.43
CA GLN A 6 5.45 -23.07 -40.08
C GLN A 6 5.31 -21.97 -39.01
N LYS A 7 6.28 -21.05 -38.96
CA LYS A 7 6.21 -19.86 -38.09
C LYS A 7 5.12 -18.93 -38.59
N GLU A 8 3.98 -18.94 -37.91
CA GLU A 8 2.90 -17.97 -38.11
C GLU A 8 3.40 -16.54 -37.88
N ILE A 9 3.22 -15.67 -38.87
CA ILE A 9 3.55 -14.25 -38.79
C ILE A 9 2.55 -13.58 -37.84
N ARG A 10 3.01 -13.21 -36.63
CA ARG A 10 2.19 -12.53 -35.63
C ARG A 10 2.02 -11.04 -35.99
N THR A 11 0.82 -10.66 -36.41
CA THR A 11 0.43 -9.24 -36.54
C THR A 11 -0.06 -8.68 -35.20
N ARG A 12 0.16 -7.37 -35.01
CA ARG A 12 0.05 -6.60 -33.74
C ARG A 12 -1.36 -6.58 -33.12
N SER A 13 -2.37 -7.12 -33.80
CA SER A 13 -3.80 -7.04 -33.43
C SER A 13 -4.34 -8.21 -32.60
N LYS A 14 -3.53 -9.24 -32.29
CA LYS A 14 -3.90 -10.34 -31.37
C LYS A 14 -3.36 -10.14 -29.94
N SER A 15 -3.30 -8.91 -29.44
CA SER A 15 -2.98 -8.65 -28.02
C SER A 15 -4.20 -8.84 -27.12
N SER A 16 -4.84 -10.01 -27.15
CA SER A 16 -5.61 -10.46 -25.99
C SER A 16 -4.58 -10.96 -24.98
N CYS A 17 -4.34 -10.19 -23.93
CA CYS A 17 -3.44 -10.55 -22.83
C CYS A 17 -4.03 -11.72 -22.05
N GLN A 18 -4.09 -12.92 -22.64
CA GLN A 18 -4.37 -14.11 -21.85
C GLN A 18 -3.21 -14.26 -20.86
N LEU A 19 -3.53 -14.19 -19.57
CA LEU A 19 -2.57 -14.35 -18.48
C LEU A 19 -1.68 -15.60 -18.69
N SER A 20 -2.23 -16.64 -19.33
CA SER A 20 -1.53 -17.86 -19.72
C SER A 20 -0.25 -17.64 -20.55
N HIS A 21 -0.17 -16.60 -21.38
CA HIS A 21 1.06 -16.25 -22.11
C HIS A 21 2.09 -15.51 -21.25
N LEU A 22 1.65 -14.80 -20.21
CA LEU A 22 2.51 -14.07 -19.26
C LEU A 22 3.05 -14.96 -18.14
N VAL A 23 2.34 -16.04 -17.83
CA VAL A 23 2.64 -16.95 -16.72
C VAL A 23 3.55 -18.12 -17.14
N GLY A 24 3.82 -18.28 -18.44
CA GLY A 24 4.58 -19.43 -18.96
C GLY A 24 3.71 -20.68 -19.02
N THR A 25 4.23 -21.78 -19.56
CA THR A 25 3.40 -22.95 -19.88
C THR A 25 2.72 -23.59 -18.66
N CYS A 26 3.12 -23.32 -17.40
CA CYS A 26 2.55 -23.70 -16.08
C CYS A 26 1.81 -25.05 -15.92
N ARG A 27 1.86 -25.90 -16.94
CA ARG A 27 1.20 -27.19 -17.07
C ARG A 27 1.88 -28.22 -16.18
N GLU A 28 3.17 -28.04 -15.97
CA GLU A 28 4.03 -28.88 -15.14
C GLU A 28 4.89 -27.97 -14.26
N LEU A 29 5.17 -28.39 -13.03
CA LEU A 29 6.17 -27.73 -12.20
C LEU A 29 7.47 -27.70 -13.01
N PRO A 30 8.10 -26.52 -13.20
CA PRO A 30 9.27 -26.44 -14.06
C PRO A 30 10.33 -27.42 -13.53
N PRO A 31 11.08 -28.10 -14.43
CA PRO A 31 12.17 -28.99 -14.07
C PRO A 31 13.39 -28.24 -13.50
N ALA A 32 13.19 -27.02 -12.98
CA ALA A 32 14.23 -26.20 -12.39
C ALA A 32 14.77 -26.89 -11.12
N GLU A 33 16.09 -26.78 -10.93
CA GLU A 33 16.85 -27.39 -9.82
C GLU A 33 16.29 -27.02 -8.44
N LEU A 34 15.60 -25.88 -8.32
CA LEU A 34 14.89 -25.44 -7.13
C LEU A 34 13.58 -24.74 -7.53
N THR A 35 12.44 -25.37 -7.27
CA THR A 35 11.12 -24.78 -7.55
C THR A 35 10.93 -23.49 -6.74
N THR A 36 10.63 -22.37 -7.40
CA THR A 36 10.42 -21.09 -6.71
C THR A 36 8.99 -20.99 -6.16
N ALA A 37 8.78 -20.07 -5.21
CA ALA A 37 7.43 -19.76 -4.72
C ALA A 37 6.50 -19.29 -5.85
N ARG A 38 7.03 -18.58 -6.84
CA ARG A 38 6.27 -18.12 -8.01
C ARG A 38 5.80 -19.31 -8.85
N ASP A 39 6.67 -20.29 -9.08
CA ASP A 39 6.34 -21.48 -9.87
C ASP A 39 5.24 -22.31 -9.18
N LEU A 40 5.34 -22.45 -7.86
CA LEU A 40 4.34 -23.16 -7.05
C LEU A 40 2.98 -22.47 -7.08
N LEU A 41 2.95 -21.13 -7.00
CA LEU A 41 1.72 -20.36 -7.10
C LEU A 41 1.12 -20.45 -8.51
N GLY A 42 1.95 -20.34 -9.55
CA GLY A 42 1.52 -20.50 -10.95
C GLY A 42 0.93 -21.88 -11.21
N TYR A 43 1.59 -22.93 -10.74
CA TYR A 43 1.09 -24.31 -10.83
C TYR A 43 -0.21 -24.50 -10.04
N GLY A 44 -0.31 -23.96 -8.83
CA GLY A 44 -1.53 -24.05 -8.03
C GLY A 44 -2.72 -23.33 -8.70
N LEU A 45 -2.49 -22.18 -9.33
CA LEU A 45 -3.51 -21.47 -10.10
C LEU A 45 -3.95 -22.29 -11.31
N PHE A 46 -3.00 -22.88 -12.04
CA PHE A 46 -3.31 -23.77 -13.15
C PHE A 46 -4.19 -24.95 -12.71
N ARG A 47 -3.85 -25.64 -11.61
CA ARG A 47 -4.65 -26.77 -11.09
C ARG A 47 -6.07 -26.34 -10.72
N ARG A 48 -6.20 -25.17 -10.10
CA ARG A 48 -7.50 -24.57 -9.77
C ARG A 48 -8.32 -24.20 -11.02
N GLU A 49 -7.69 -23.70 -12.08
CA GLU A 49 -8.38 -23.36 -13.34
C GLU A 49 -8.84 -24.60 -14.11
N MET A 50 -8.05 -25.68 -14.07
CA MET A 50 -8.36 -26.96 -14.69
C MET A 50 -9.49 -27.72 -13.98
N ASN A 51 -9.76 -27.41 -12.71
CA ASN A 51 -10.91 -27.98 -12.01
C ASN A 51 -12.18 -27.20 -12.38
N GLU A 52 -13.01 -27.76 -13.25
CA GLU A 52 -14.19 -27.08 -13.81
C GLU A 52 -15.32 -26.88 -12.80
N GLU A 53 -15.45 -27.79 -11.83
CA GLU A 53 -16.56 -27.79 -10.86
C GLU A 53 -16.39 -26.72 -9.79
N ASP A 54 -15.15 -26.43 -9.38
CA ASP A 54 -14.87 -25.64 -8.17
C ASP A 54 -13.81 -24.54 -8.34
N ARG A 55 -13.79 -23.90 -9.52
CA ARG A 55 -12.84 -22.81 -9.84
C ARG A 55 -12.79 -21.70 -8.80
N ARG A 56 -13.89 -21.42 -8.09
CA ARG A 56 -13.96 -20.33 -7.09
C ARG A 56 -13.69 -20.78 -5.66
N ASN A 57 -14.10 -22.01 -5.30
CA ASN A 57 -14.07 -22.51 -3.92
C ASN A 57 -13.10 -23.66 -3.70
N TYR A 58 -12.09 -23.80 -4.56
CA TYR A 58 -11.09 -24.85 -4.43
C TYR A 58 -10.40 -24.82 -3.05
N PRO A 59 -10.63 -25.81 -2.15
CA PRO A 59 -10.14 -25.75 -0.79
C PRO A 59 -8.62 -25.73 -0.74
N VAL A 60 -8.04 -24.79 0.03
CA VAL A 60 -6.59 -24.61 0.14
C VAL A 60 -5.90 -25.90 0.61
N ASP A 61 -6.52 -26.60 1.55
CA ASP A 61 -5.97 -27.86 2.05
C ASP A 61 -5.96 -28.95 0.99
N HIS A 62 -7.00 -29.03 0.15
CA HIS A 62 -7.05 -29.98 -0.95
C HIS A 62 -5.96 -29.65 -1.99
N LEU A 63 -5.89 -28.40 -2.42
CA LEU A 63 -4.87 -27.93 -3.37
C LEU A 63 -3.44 -28.21 -2.89
N VAL A 64 -3.13 -27.81 -1.66
CA VAL A 64 -1.78 -27.93 -1.14
C VAL A 64 -1.42 -29.41 -0.96
N ASN A 65 -2.28 -30.20 -0.30
CA ASN A 65 -1.95 -31.58 0.04
C ASN A 65 -1.97 -32.53 -1.15
N ASN A 66 -2.93 -32.36 -2.07
CA ASN A 66 -3.17 -33.34 -3.13
C ASN A 66 -2.51 -32.94 -4.45
N ASP A 67 -2.44 -31.64 -4.76
CA ASP A 67 -1.91 -31.20 -6.06
C ASP A 67 -0.46 -30.75 -6.02
N ILE A 68 -0.11 -29.92 -5.03
CA ILE A 68 1.18 -29.20 -5.04
C ILE A 68 2.28 -29.98 -4.31
N VAL A 69 2.01 -30.42 -3.07
CA VAL A 69 3.02 -31.04 -2.20
C VAL A 69 3.61 -32.33 -2.79
N PRO A 70 2.85 -33.26 -3.40
CA PRO A 70 3.43 -34.48 -3.96
C PRO A 70 4.47 -34.18 -5.05
N GLY A 71 4.15 -33.26 -5.97
CA GLY A 71 5.06 -32.83 -7.03
C GLY A 71 6.30 -32.11 -6.49
N LEU A 72 6.10 -31.22 -5.52
CA LEU A 72 7.20 -30.51 -4.85
C LEU A 72 8.12 -31.46 -4.09
N LEU A 73 7.58 -32.46 -3.38
CA LEU A 73 8.39 -33.45 -2.67
C LEU A 73 9.19 -34.35 -3.64
N ALA A 74 8.61 -34.73 -4.78
CA ALA A 74 9.32 -35.48 -5.80
C ALA A 74 10.50 -34.67 -6.36
N HIS A 75 10.28 -33.40 -6.70
CA HIS A 75 11.34 -32.49 -7.14
C HIS A 75 12.39 -32.25 -6.07
N TRP A 76 11.96 -32.02 -4.82
CA TRP A 76 12.85 -31.79 -3.70
C TRP A 76 13.75 -33.00 -3.43
N ARG A 77 13.22 -34.22 -3.46
CA ARG A 77 14.01 -35.46 -3.32
C ARG A 77 15.03 -35.61 -4.45
N LYS A 78 14.61 -35.33 -5.69
CA LYS A 78 15.50 -35.37 -6.86
C LYS A 78 16.63 -34.35 -6.75
N ALA A 79 16.33 -33.12 -6.36
CA ALA A 79 17.32 -32.07 -6.13
C ALA A 79 18.25 -32.40 -4.96
N ASN A 80 17.69 -32.86 -3.83
CA ASN A 80 18.46 -33.24 -2.64
C ASN A 80 19.47 -34.36 -2.90
N ALA A 81 19.20 -35.27 -3.85
CA ALA A 81 20.12 -36.33 -4.23
C ALA A 81 21.42 -35.80 -4.87
N LEU A 82 21.44 -34.56 -5.35
CA LEU A 82 22.62 -33.92 -5.95
C LEU A 82 23.52 -33.24 -4.92
N PHE A 83 23.10 -33.10 -3.66
CA PHE A 83 23.87 -32.44 -2.62
C PHE A 83 24.69 -33.45 -1.80
N THR A 84 25.94 -33.09 -1.49
CA THR A 84 26.84 -33.88 -0.62
C THR A 84 26.34 -34.01 0.82
N GLY A 85 25.45 -33.11 1.26
CA GLY A 85 24.71 -33.21 2.51
C GLY A 85 23.23 -32.94 2.25
N PRO A 86 22.31 -33.85 2.61
CA PRO A 86 20.90 -33.66 2.31
C PRO A 86 20.32 -32.50 3.12
N VAL A 87 19.61 -31.59 2.46
CA VAL A 87 18.88 -30.53 3.14
C VAL A 87 17.61 -31.12 3.77
N ILE A 88 17.60 -31.22 5.10
CA ILE A 88 16.48 -31.79 5.85
C ILE A 88 15.37 -30.74 5.98
N ASN A 89 14.29 -30.96 5.23
CA ASN A 89 13.08 -30.15 5.32
C ASN A 89 11.89 -31.09 5.48
N THR A 90 11.21 -31.02 6.63
CA THR A 90 10.10 -31.93 6.91
C THR A 90 8.89 -31.57 6.05
N GLU A 91 8.14 -32.57 5.63
CA GLU A 91 6.91 -32.38 4.87
C GLU A 91 5.93 -31.43 5.60
N VAL A 92 5.85 -31.55 6.92
CA VAL A 92 5.06 -30.66 7.79
C VAL A 92 5.44 -29.19 7.59
N ARG A 93 6.75 -28.90 7.54
CA ARG A 93 7.27 -27.53 7.34
C ARG A 93 7.00 -27.03 5.92
N ILE A 94 7.13 -27.90 4.91
CA ILE A 94 6.83 -27.58 3.52
C ILE A 94 5.33 -27.26 3.35
N LYS A 95 4.45 -28.11 3.88
CA LYS A 95 2.99 -27.91 3.88
C LYS A 95 2.61 -26.58 4.54
N SER A 96 3.13 -26.31 5.73
CA SER A 96 2.86 -25.06 6.46
C SER A 96 3.27 -23.82 5.66
N LYS A 97 4.49 -23.84 5.07
CA LYS A 97 4.96 -22.74 4.20
C LYS A 97 4.09 -22.58 2.96
N MET A 98 3.67 -23.67 2.32
CA MET A 98 2.86 -23.60 1.11
C MET A 98 1.45 -23.04 1.39
N LYS A 99 0.82 -23.46 2.49
CA LYS A 99 -0.46 -22.87 2.95
C LYS A 99 -0.31 -21.37 3.22
N ALA A 100 0.77 -20.96 3.89
CA ALA A 100 1.03 -19.55 4.17
C ALA A 100 1.21 -18.72 2.89
N LEU A 101 1.98 -19.23 1.91
CA LEU A 101 2.17 -18.60 0.60
C LEU A 101 0.85 -18.47 -0.16
N TRP A 102 0.06 -19.53 -0.20
CA TRP A 102 -1.23 -19.51 -0.89
C TRP A 102 -2.23 -18.53 -0.25
N ASN A 103 -2.33 -18.54 1.08
CA ASN A 103 -3.19 -17.59 1.79
C ASN A 103 -2.74 -16.13 1.57
N MET A 104 -1.44 -15.89 1.45
CA MET A 104 -0.92 -14.57 1.06
C MET A 104 -1.38 -14.21 -0.36
N ALA A 105 -1.22 -15.10 -1.33
CA ALA A 105 -1.69 -14.91 -2.71
C ALA A 105 -3.21 -14.67 -2.79
N LEU A 106 -4.02 -15.36 -1.99
CA LEU A 106 -5.46 -15.11 -1.91
C LEU A 106 -5.76 -13.70 -1.37
N LYS A 107 -5.07 -13.28 -0.30
CA LYS A 107 -5.22 -11.92 0.25
C LYS A 107 -4.85 -10.83 -0.76
N VAL A 108 -3.80 -11.05 -1.56
CA VAL A 108 -3.43 -10.21 -2.72
C VAL A 108 -4.61 -10.09 -3.67
N SER A 109 -5.12 -11.24 -4.13
CA SER A 109 -6.14 -11.31 -5.17
C SER A 109 -7.46 -10.66 -4.77
N MET A 110 -7.82 -10.71 -3.49
CA MET A 110 -9.06 -10.12 -2.96
C MET A 110 -8.96 -8.61 -2.69
N GLY A 111 -7.84 -7.96 -3.04
CA GLY A 111 -7.67 -6.51 -2.87
C GLY A 111 -7.44 -6.06 -1.43
N ASN A 112 -7.41 -6.99 -0.46
CA ASN A 112 -7.12 -6.71 0.95
C ASN A 112 -5.64 -6.36 1.20
N GLU A 113 -4.81 -6.43 0.16
CA GLU A 113 -3.36 -6.26 0.25
C GLU A 113 -2.88 -4.82 0.37
N LEU A 114 -3.60 -3.82 -0.16
CA LEU A 114 -3.15 -2.43 -0.02
C LEU A 114 -3.08 -2.03 1.46
N ALA A 115 -3.98 -2.54 2.30
CA ALA A 115 -3.93 -2.33 3.75
C ALA A 115 -2.85 -3.18 4.43
N PHE A 116 -2.66 -4.44 4.01
CA PHE A 116 -1.69 -5.35 4.63
C PHE A 116 -0.23 -5.03 4.25
N ILE A 117 0.06 -4.75 2.98
CA ILE A 117 1.38 -4.29 2.51
C ILE A 117 1.69 -2.93 3.12
N ARG A 118 0.73 -1.99 3.18
CA ARG A 118 0.92 -0.67 3.81
C ARG A 118 1.21 -0.79 5.31
N GLY A 119 0.45 -1.63 6.03
CA GLY A 119 0.68 -1.88 7.45
C GLY A 119 2.00 -2.62 7.75
N LYS A 120 2.46 -3.50 6.85
CA LYS A 120 3.80 -4.13 6.95
C LYS A 120 4.93 -3.14 6.63
N ARG A 121 4.76 -2.27 5.63
CA ARG A 121 5.71 -1.17 5.32
C ARG A 121 5.84 -0.17 6.46
N GLU A 122 4.74 0.16 7.14
CA GLU A 122 4.74 1.06 8.29
C GLU A 122 5.42 0.44 9.52
N LYS A 123 5.21 -0.86 9.77
CA LYS A 123 5.81 -1.56 10.92
C LYS A 123 7.30 -1.86 10.78
N VAL A 124 7.84 -1.91 9.56
CA VAL A 124 9.25 -2.26 9.31
C VAL A 124 10.11 -1.02 9.00
N GLY A 125 9.53 0.19 9.03
CA GLY A 125 10.20 1.38 8.53
C GLY A 125 10.22 1.35 7.01
N SER A 126 9.48 2.27 6.42
CA SER A 126 9.30 2.39 4.98
C SER A 126 10.65 2.63 4.28
N VAL A 127 11.30 1.57 3.80
CA VAL A 127 12.26 1.66 2.69
C VAL A 127 11.43 1.91 1.45
N GLY A 128 11.26 3.20 1.13
CA GLY A 128 10.64 3.67 -0.09
C GLY A 128 11.40 3.11 -1.28
N SER A 129 10.68 2.46 -2.17
CA SER A 129 11.16 2.14 -3.50
C SER A 129 11.31 3.45 -4.27
N HIS A 130 12.47 4.10 -4.21
CA HIS A 130 13.07 4.92 -5.27
C HIS A 130 14.57 5.12 -4.98
N GLN A 131 15.38 4.75 -5.99
CA GLN A 131 16.79 5.10 -6.23
C GLN A 131 17.90 4.36 -5.48
N MET A 132 18.58 3.49 -6.24
CA MET A 132 20.02 3.31 -6.13
C MET A 132 20.71 4.59 -6.64
N GLY A 133 21.39 5.30 -5.76
CA GLY A 133 22.13 6.51 -6.11
C GLY A 133 22.48 7.37 -4.89
N LEU A 134 23.55 6.98 -4.20
CA LEU A 134 24.49 7.80 -3.40
C LEU A 134 24.00 9.14 -2.81
N ALA A 135 23.97 9.22 -1.47
CA ALA A 135 24.83 10.08 -0.62
C ALA A 135 24.14 10.30 0.73
N ASP A 136 24.86 10.05 1.83
CA ASP A 136 24.45 10.44 3.19
C ASP A 136 24.12 11.94 3.21
N ARG A 137 22.83 12.30 3.31
CA ARG A 137 22.37 13.70 3.31
C ARG A 137 21.75 14.10 4.65
N PRO A 138 22.33 15.07 5.39
CA PRO A 138 21.76 15.67 6.60
C PRO A 138 20.61 16.65 6.34
N GLU A 139 20.08 16.69 5.11
CA GLU A 139 19.10 17.69 4.66
C GLU A 139 17.69 17.50 5.23
N THR A 140 17.29 16.26 5.55
CA THR A 140 15.95 15.95 6.08
C THR A 140 15.69 16.59 7.44
N ARG A 141 16.65 16.56 8.37
CA ARG A 141 16.52 17.26 9.68
C ARG A 141 16.39 18.77 9.53
N LYS A 142 17.12 19.38 8.59
CA LYS A 142 17.07 20.83 8.35
C LYS A 142 15.74 21.24 7.73
N GLN A 143 15.16 20.38 6.91
CA GLN A 143 13.85 20.59 6.28
C GLN A 143 12.70 20.42 7.29
N GLU A 144 12.76 19.41 8.16
CA GLU A 144 11.82 19.23 9.27
C GLU A 144 11.85 20.40 10.26
N ALA A 145 13.06 20.87 10.63
CA ALA A 145 13.20 22.05 11.49
C ALA A 145 12.60 23.31 10.84
N ARG A 146 12.74 23.46 9.52
CA ARG A 146 12.16 24.59 8.78
C ARG A 146 10.64 24.51 8.70
N GLN A 147 10.06 23.31 8.57
CA GLN A 147 8.61 23.10 8.61
C GLN A 147 8.03 23.35 10.01
N LYS A 148 8.68 22.87 11.08
CA LYS A 148 8.28 23.15 12.47
C LYS A 148 8.27 24.65 12.77
N ARG A 149 9.32 25.39 12.39
CA ARG A 149 9.39 26.85 12.56
C ARG A 149 8.26 27.58 11.83
N LYS A 150 7.94 27.18 10.59
CA LYS A 150 6.83 27.78 9.82
C LYS A 150 5.46 27.50 10.47
N ALA A 151 5.26 26.29 10.99
CA ALA A 151 4.01 25.94 11.66
C ALA A 151 3.83 26.70 12.98
N GLU A 152 4.89 26.84 13.76
CA GLU A 152 4.91 27.60 15.01
C GLU A 152 4.67 29.10 14.79
N GLU A 153 5.33 29.70 13.80
CA GLU A 153 5.12 31.11 13.46
C GLU A 153 3.68 31.38 13.01
N LYS A 154 3.07 30.46 12.24
CA LYS A 154 1.66 30.56 11.85
C LYS A 154 0.73 30.49 13.06
N ARG A 155 1.03 29.66 14.07
CA ARG A 155 0.25 29.61 15.32
C ARG A 155 0.40 30.91 16.11
N ARG A 156 1.60 31.48 16.19
CA ARG A 156 1.85 32.75 16.89
C ARG A 156 1.07 33.90 16.27
N ARG A 157 1.09 34.04 14.94
CA ARG A 157 0.33 35.07 14.22
C ARG A 157 -1.18 34.95 14.47
N LYS A 158 -1.71 33.73 14.46
CA LYS A 158 -3.13 33.48 14.72
C LYS A 158 -3.53 33.84 16.15
N ALA A 159 -2.67 33.55 17.13
CA ALA A 159 -2.90 33.90 18.53
C ALA A 159 -2.85 35.42 18.77
N GLU A 160 -1.92 36.11 18.10
CA GLU A 160 -1.80 37.57 18.19
C GLU A 160 -3.00 38.27 17.53
N GLU A 161 -3.49 37.75 16.41
CA GLU A 161 -4.70 38.27 15.76
C GLU A 161 -5.95 38.05 16.62
N SER A 162 -6.09 36.91 17.27
CA SER A 162 -7.21 36.68 18.20
C SER A 162 -7.16 37.58 19.42
N ALA A 163 -5.96 37.84 19.97
CA ALA A 163 -5.79 38.73 21.11
C ALA A 163 -6.12 40.19 20.75
N LYS A 164 -5.71 40.65 19.56
CA LYS A 164 -6.05 42.01 19.08
C LYS A 164 -7.56 42.19 18.88
N LYS A 165 -8.24 41.19 18.30
CA LYS A 165 -9.70 41.21 18.15
C LYS A 165 -10.42 41.24 19.50
N GLU A 166 -9.92 40.50 20.48
CA GLU A 166 -10.50 40.52 21.84
C GLU A 166 -10.29 41.88 22.53
N GLU A 167 -9.12 42.50 22.36
CA GLU A 167 -8.84 43.83 22.92
C GLU A 167 -9.66 44.93 22.25
N GLU A 168 -9.85 44.86 20.94
CA GLU A 168 -10.70 45.78 20.17
C GLU A 168 -12.15 45.68 20.63
N LEU A 169 -12.67 44.45 20.78
CA LEU A 169 -14.02 44.21 21.29
C LEU A 169 -14.21 44.75 22.72
N ARG A 170 -13.17 44.66 23.57
CA ARG A 170 -13.18 45.26 24.91
C ARG A 170 -13.20 46.78 24.88
N LYS A 171 -12.46 47.41 23.95
CA LYS A 171 -12.46 48.87 23.79
C LYS A 171 -13.81 49.37 23.28
N GLU A 172 -14.42 48.67 22.31
CA GLU A 172 -15.77 48.97 21.83
C GLU A 172 -16.80 48.87 22.96
N SER A 173 -16.75 47.80 23.76
CA SER A 173 -17.65 47.64 24.91
C SER A 173 -17.44 48.73 25.98
N LEU A 174 -16.21 49.20 26.19
CA LEU A 174 -15.92 50.28 27.14
C LEU A 174 -16.43 51.64 26.63
N LEU A 175 -16.29 51.91 25.33
CA LEU A 175 -16.83 53.10 24.68
C LEU A 175 -18.37 53.13 24.71
N GLU A 176 -19.03 51.99 24.51
CA GLU A 176 -20.49 51.89 24.64
C GLU A 176 -20.95 52.22 26.07
N MET A 177 -20.24 51.72 27.09
CA MET A 177 -20.54 52.05 28.49
C MET A 177 -20.32 53.54 28.82
N GLU A 178 -19.24 54.17 28.32
CA GLU A 178 -18.99 55.61 28.54
C GLU A 178 -20.03 56.50 27.84
N LEU A 179 -20.57 56.08 26.70
CA LEU A 179 -21.66 56.77 25.99
C LEU A 179 -23.01 56.65 26.71
N GLU A 180 -23.28 55.51 27.37
CA GLU A 180 -24.47 55.38 28.23
C GLU A 180 -24.37 56.23 29.50
N GLU A 181 -23.17 56.40 30.06
CA GLU A 181 -22.94 57.18 31.29
C GLU A 181 -22.96 58.71 31.07
N THR A 182 -22.64 59.18 29.85
CA THR A 182 -22.62 60.63 29.51
C THR A 182 -23.99 61.20 29.15
N GLY A 183 -25.03 60.39 28.97
CA GLY A 183 -26.43 60.81 29.03
C GLY A 183 -26.86 61.98 28.12
N ASP A 184 -26.11 62.28 27.04
CA ASP A 184 -26.47 63.35 26.09
C ASP A 184 -26.96 62.73 24.79
N THR A 185 -28.28 62.59 24.70
CA THR A 185 -28.97 62.23 23.46
C THR A 185 -28.69 63.30 22.40
N PRO A 186 -28.30 62.94 21.16
CA PRO A 186 -28.02 63.91 20.09
C PRO A 186 -29.22 64.78 19.70
N GLU A 187 -30.41 64.50 20.23
CA GLU A 187 -31.64 65.25 19.99
C GLU A 187 -31.70 66.62 20.70
N LYS A 188 -30.80 66.92 21.65
CA LYS A 188 -30.75 68.23 22.34
C LYS A 188 -29.73 69.22 21.78
N ALA A 189 -28.74 68.78 20.99
CA ALA A 189 -27.73 69.67 20.41
C ALA A 189 -28.28 70.54 19.26
N GLU A 190 -29.35 70.11 18.58
CA GLU A 190 -29.90 70.83 17.42
C GLU A 190 -30.83 72.01 17.76
N LYS A 191 -31.18 72.19 19.04
CA LYS A 191 -32.03 73.32 19.50
C LYS A 191 -31.25 74.55 20.00
N ARG A 192 -29.91 74.50 20.07
CA ARG A 192 -29.08 75.63 20.52
C ARG A 192 -28.51 76.51 19.40
N THR A 193 -28.62 76.10 18.14
CA THR A 193 -28.11 76.87 16.99
C THR A 193 -29.18 77.63 16.20
N LYS A 194 -30.46 77.53 16.60
CA LYS A 194 -31.59 78.21 15.94
C LYS A 194 -32.17 79.40 16.72
N SER A 195 -31.50 79.84 17.79
CA SER A 195 -31.84 81.04 18.55
C SER A 195 -30.64 81.98 18.67
N SER A 196 -30.23 82.53 17.53
CA SER A 196 -29.50 83.80 17.42
C SER A 196 -29.99 84.54 16.19
#